data_AF-A0A8T0DDW0-F1
#
_entry.id   AF-A0A8T0DDW0-F1
#
_cell.length_a   1.000
_cell.length_b   1.000
_cell.length_c   1.000
_cell.angle_alpha   90.00
_cell.angle_beta   90.00
_cell.angle_gamma   90.00
#
_symmetry.space_group_name_H-M   'P 1'
#
loop_
_entity.id
_entity.type
_entity.pdbx_description
1 polymer ?
#
loop_
_entity_poly.entity_id
_entity_poly.type
_entity_poly.pdbx_seq_one_letter_code
_entity_poly.pdbx_strand_id
1 'polypeptide(L)'
;MSRVFGDCQYPERFCENLTNLLQRSLYYCCSRHANASTSRQNHLLQNDRALKFQEEAEPLWKTVESDQFVRDASHLAKYIVDYRTELSRKRLPVLPDFRQIEPGYLRSLLPNKAPEDGEDFETVFDDFRDKVIPGITHWQHPNFHAYFPTGSTYPSMLGDLLSSALAPVGVTWMACPACTELEVITLDWLVQALGLPEKFLSTCSRMDRFYAGGGTIESSASLACATLMMGLRENALAKLFGNGFKKTKDGLRGCGAATNVDRLVAYTSDQAHSSVTRAFRISMMRYREIPTKPVGRKRVFSAEELRRAMAQDKAAGLIPLVCVATTGTTSTCEFDDVEAIGRVCKEFNVWFHLDAAYAGNALLCPEYRTLADGLQLVNSVCINPDKLMMVNFDCTVLWVDDQEVLTKSFEEDPTYLKDNFRGMPEYWVSS
;
A
#
# COMPACT_ATOMS: atom_id res chain seq x y z
N MET A 1 18.20 -13.17 -6.34
CA MET A 1 17.37 -14.10 -5.54
C MET A 1 17.95 -15.53 -5.51
N SER A 2 18.39 -16.14 -6.62
CA SER A 2 18.95 -17.51 -6.62
C SER A 2 20.18 -17.76 -5.72
N ARG A 3 20.95 -16.71 -5.37
CA ARG A 3 22.06 -16.81 -4.39
C ARG A 3 21.67 -16.54 -2.93
N VAL A 4 20.48 -15.99 -2.67
CA VAL A 4 19.99 -15.65 -1.31
C VAL A 4 18.96 -16.69 -0.84
N PHE A 5 18.23 -17.31 -1.77
CA PHE A 5 17.22 -18.33 -1.52
C PHE A 5 17.55 -19.67 -2.18
N GLY A 6 18.80 -19.88 -2.61
CA GLY A 6 19.23 -21.08 -3.36
C GLY A 6 19.08 -22.41 -2.61
N ASP A 7 18.93 -22.35 -1.29
CA ASP A 7 18.73 -23.51 -0.41
C ASP A 7 17.30 -23.60 0.19
N CYS A 8 16.36 -22.69 -0.17
CA CYS A 8 14.98 -22.75 0.37
C CYS A 8 14.26 -23.99 -0.21
N GLN A 9 13.80 -24.88 0.66
CA GLN A 9 13.13 -26.15 0.30
C GLN A 9 11.71 -25.96 -0.27
N TYR A 10 11.21 -24.72 -0.36
CA TYR A 10 9.95 -24.41 -1.02
C TYR A 10 10.20 -24.18 -2.51
N PRO A 11 9.58 -24.99 -3.40
CA PRO A 11 9.87 -24.92 -4.82
C PRO A 11 9.49 -23.54 -5.36
N GLU A 12 10.26 -23.02 -6.31
CA GLU A 12 9.95 -21.81 -7.09
C GLU A 12 8.48 -21.76 -7.51
N ARG A 13 7.87 -22.92 -7.78
CA ARG A 13 6.43 -23.11 -8.04
C ARG A 13 5.47 -22.61 -6.96
N PHE A 14 5.79 -22.67 -5.68
CA PHE A 14 4.89 -22.18 -4.61
C PHE A 14 4.90 -20.65 -4.54
N CYS A 15 6.07 -20.03 -4.66
CA CYS A 15 6.18 -18.57 -4.78
C CYS A 15 5.55 -18.10 -6.10
N GLU A 16 5.76 -18.80 -7.22
CA GLU A 16 5.09 -18.53 -8.50
C GLU A 16 3.56 -18.67 -8.37
N ASN A 17 3.06 -19.73 -7.73
CA ASN A 17 1.62 -19.93 -7.53
C ASN A 17 1.01 -18.87 -6.61
N LEU A 18 1.69 -18.50 -5.52
CA LEU A 18 1.20 -17.46 -4.61
C LEU A 18 1.26 -16.07 -5.25
N THR A 19 2.29 -15.79 -6.05
CA THR A 19 2.35 -14.58 -6.88
C THR A 19 1.20 -14.61 -7.88
N ASN A 20 0.95 -15.73 -8.56
CA ASN A 20 -0.18 -15.92 -9.47
C ASN A 20 -1.56 -15.79 -8.81
N LEU A 21 -1.65 -16.00 -7.50
CA LEU A 21 -2.87 -15.84 -6.70
C LEU A 21 -3.01 -14.42 -6.15
N LEU A 22 -1.93 -13.77 -5.71
CA LEU A 22 -1.90 -12.33 -5.40
C LEU A 22 -2.21 -11.45 -6.60
N GLN A 23 -1.77 -11.91 -7.77
CA GLN A 23 -2.16 -11.33 -9.04
C GLN A 23 -3.68 -11.34 -9.17
N ARG A 24 -4.37 -12.39 -8.71
CA ARG A 24 -5.84 -12.42 -8.72
C ARG A 24 -6.51 -11.27 -7.98
N SER A 25 -6.02 -10.87 -6.81
CA SER A 25 -6.58 -9.72 -6.08
C SER A 25 -6.12 -8.37 -6.59
N LEU A 26 -4.87 -8.26 -7.04
CA LEU A 26 -4.36 -7.03 -7.65
C LEU A 26 -5.00 -6.72 -8.99
N TYR A 27 -5.66 -7.70 -9.63
CA TYR A 27 -6.48 -7.53 -10.82
C TYR A 27 -7.58 -6.46 -10.70
N TYR A 28 -7.82 -5.85 -9.54
CA TYR A 28 -8.89 -4.88 -9.36
C TYR A 28 -8.54 -3.60 -8.58
N CYS A 29 -7.32 -3.48 -8.02
CA CYS A 29 -7.04 -2.40 -7.05
C CYS A 29 -6.42 -1.11 -7.65
N CYS A 30 -6.00 -1.12 -8.92
CA CYS A 30 -5.29 0.01 -9.55
C CYS A 30 -6.16 1.22 -9.97
N SER A 31 -7.46 1.24 -9.68
CA SER A 31 -8.38 2.30 -10.14
C SER A 31 -8.97 3.17 -9.00
N ARG A 32 -8.43 3.09 -7.78
CA ARG A 32 -9.00 3.80 -6.61
C ARG A 32 -8.80 5.33 -6.61
N HIS A 33 -8.19 5.92 -7.63
CA HIS A 33 -8.06 7.38 -7.80
C HIS A 33 -8.56 7.86 -9.16
N ALA A 34 -9.85 7.63 -9.43
CA ALA A 34 -10.57 8.33 -10.50
C ALA A 34 -11.52 9.37 -9.88
N ASN A 35 -11.41 10.62 -10.33
CA ASN A 35 -12.34 11.70 -9.99
C ASN A 35 -13.77 11.25 -10.29
N ALA A 36 -14.62 11.19 -9.26
CA ALA A 36 -16.04 10.98 -9.42
C ALA A 36 -16.66 12.23 -10.08
N SER A 37 -16.78 12.21 -11.41
CA SER A 37 -17.68 13.11 -12.11
C SER A 37 -19.12 12.70 -11.81
N THR A 38 -19.85 13.63 -11.21
CA THR A 38 -21.24 13.53 -10.77
C THR A 38 -22.19 12.92 -11.80
N SER A 39 -22.84 11.80 -11.43
CA SER A 39 -24.16 11.44 -11.97
C SER A 39 -25.17 11.31 -10.81
N ARG A 40 -25.98 12.36 -10.62
CA ARG A 40 -27.14 12.31 -9.71
C ARG A 40 -28.30 11.59 -10.41
N GLN A 41 -28.77 10.49 -9.83
CA GLN A 41 -30.14 9.98 -9.93
C GLN A 41 -30.65 9.95 -8.47
N ASN A 42 -31.77 10.52 -8.03
CA ASN A 42 -33.02 10.90 -8.65
C ASN A 42 -33.67 12.06 -7.87
N HIS A 43 -34.13 13.10 -8.57
CA HIS A 43 -35.54 13.51 -8.69
C HIS A 43 -35.65 14.94 -9.25
N LEU A 44 -36.43 15.06 -10.33
CA LEU A 44 -37.11 16.26 -10.84
C LEU A 44 -36.23 17.36 -11.46
N LEU A 45 -35.83 17.12 -12.70
CA LEU A 45 -36.10 17.97 -13.88
C LEU A 45 -35.32 17.34 -15.05
N GLN A 46 -36.06 16.68 -15.96
CA GLN A 46 -35.52 16.20 -17.23
C GLN A 46 -34.94 17.40 -17.98
N ASN A 47 -33.62 17.50 -17.99
CA ASN A 47 -32.91 18.48 -18.78
C ASN A 47 -32.68 17.84 -20.16
N ASP A 48 -33.71 17.90 -21.01
CA ASP A 48 -33.71 17.32 -22.37
C ASP A 48 -32.47 17.67 -23.22
N ARG A 49 -31.76 18.76 -22.88
CA ARG A 49 -30.50 19.15 -23.53
C ARG A 49 -29.31 18.26 -23.20
N ALA A 50 -29.20 17.72 -21.99
CA ALA A 50 -28.07 16.86 -21.60
C ALA A 50 -28.19 15.45 -22.19
N LEU A 51 -29.42 14.93 -22.27
CA LEU A 51 -29.72 13.66 -22.92
C LEU A 51 -29.55 13.76 -24.45
N LYS A 52 -29.98 14.87 -25.08
CA LYS A 52 -29.74 15.10 -26.52
C LYS A 52 -28.26 15.20 -26.89
N PHE A 53 -27.42 15.76 -26.02
CA PHE A 53 -25.96 15.81 -26.26
C PHE A 53 -25.29 14.43 -26.24
N GLN A 54 -25.87 13.45 -25.53
CA GLN A 54 -25.41 12.05 -25.55
C GLN A 54 -25.91 11.26 -26.77
N GLU A 55 -27.03 11.65 -27.37
CA GLU A 55 -27.59 10.99 -28.56
C GLU A 55 -26.99 11.50 -29.89
N GLU A 56 -26.55 12.75 -29.96
CA GLU A 56 -26.05 13.38 -31.20
C GLU A 56 -24.51 13.34 -31.37
N ALA A 57 -23.75 13.05 -30.31
CA ALA A 57 -22.31 12.89 -30.39
C ALA A 57 -21.95 11.41 -30.58
N GLU A 58 -21.19 11.07 -31.63
CA GLU A 58 -20.55 9.76 -31.69
C GLU A 58 -19.73 9.57 -30.40
N PRO A 59 -19.88 8.45 -29.70
CA PRO A 59 -19.15 8.25 -28.46
C PRO A 59 -17.64 8.28 -28.75
N LEU A 60 -16.89 9.09 -27.99
CA LEU A 60 -15.42 9.18 -28.09
C LEU A 60 -14.70 7.82 -27.96
N TRP A 61 -15.36 6.76 -27.47
CA TRP A 61 -14.80 5.42 -27.42
C TRP A 61 -14.89 4.65 -28.74
N LYS A 62 -15.75 5.07 -29.69
CA LYS A 62 -15.81 4.47 -31.04
C LYS A 62 -14.56 4.75 -31.88
N THR A 63 -13.71 5.69 -31.48
CA THR A 63 -12.44 5.98 -32.18
C THR A 63 -11.30 5.04 -31.79
N VAL A 64 -11.50 4.09 -30.87
CA VAL A 64 -10.49 3.08 -30.49
C VAL A 64 -10.90 1.72 -31.05
N GLU A 65 -10.42 1.42 -32.25
CA GLU A 65 -10.72 0.17 -32.94
C GLU A 65 -10.05 -1.03 -32.24
N SER A 66 -10.82 -2.10 -31.98
CA SER A 66 -10.32 -3.33 -31.35
C SER A 66 -9.12 -3.94 -32.08
N ASP A 67 -9.09 -3.82 -33.41
CA ASP A 67 -7.99 -4.33 -34.23
C ASP A 67 -6.70 -3.52 -34.05
N GLN A 68 -6.80 -2.21 -33.81
CA GLN A 68 -5.65 -1.35 -33.50
C GLN A 68 -5.07 -1.74 -32.15
N PHE A 69 -5.91 -1.93 -31.13
CA PHE A 69 -5.47 -2.41 -29.82
C PHE A 69 -4.73 -3.75 -29.92
N VAL A 70 -5.26 -4.73 -30.66
CA VAL A 70 -4.60 -6.04 -30.80
C VAL A 70 -3.22 -5.90 -31.44
N ARG A 71 -3.07 -5.08 -32.49
CA ARG A 71 -1.78 -4.83 -33.13
C ARG A 71 -0.78 -4.19 -32.18
N ASP A 72 -1.17 -3.10 -31.53
CA ASP A 72 -0.28 -2.30 -30.67
C ASP A 72 0.09 -3.06 -29.39
N ALA A 73 -0.88 -3.73 -28.77
CA ALA A 73 -0.63 -4.58 -27.61
C ALA A 73 0.31 -5.74 -27.96
N SER A 74 0.19 -6.33 -29.16
CA SER A 74 1.11 -7.37 -29.63
C SER A 74 2.52 -6.84 -29.84
N HIS A 75 2.65 -5.64 -30.42
CA HIS A 75 3.94 -4.96 -30.57
C HIS A 75 4.57 -4.69 -29.20
N LEU A 76 3.83 -4.09 -28.28
CA LEU A 76 4.30 -3.78 -26.93
C LEU A 76 4.70 -5.05 -26.16
N ALA A 77 3.90 -6.11 -26.22
CA ALA A 77 4.20 -7.38 -25.56
C ALA A 77 5.53 -7.98 -26.06
N LYS A 78 5.76 -7.95 -27.38
CA LYS A 78 7.03 -8.39 -27.97
C LYS A 78 8.20 -7.54 -27.48
N TYR A 79 8.05 -6.22 -27.51
CA TYR A 79 9.08 -5.31 -27.01
C TYR A 79 9.43 -5.58 -25.55
N ILE A 80 8.43 -5.79 -24.68
CA ILE A 80 8.66 -6.08 -23.26
C ILE A 80 9.52 -7.34 -23.07
N VAL A 81 9.23 -8.40 -23.84
CA VAL A 81 10.00 -9.65 -23.81
C VAL A 81 11.44 -9.42 -24.30
N ASP A 82 11.61 -8.68 -25.39
CA ASP A 82 12.93 -8.34 -25.93
C ASP A 82 13.73 -7.50 -24.93
N TYR A 83 13.12 -6.44 -24.37
CA TYR A 83 13.72 -5.60 -23.33
C TYR A 83 14.18 -6.40 -22.11
N ARG A 84 13.33 -7.31 -21.58
CA ARG A 84 13.67 -8.20 -20.46
C ARG A 84 14.81 -9.15 -20.82
N THR A 85 14.85 -9.63 -22.06
CA THR A 85 15.92 -10.49 -22.57
C THR A 85 17.25 -9.74 -22.62
N GLU A 86 17.25 -8.50 -23.13
CA GLU A 86 18.46 -7.69 -23.24
C GLU A 86 18.97 -7.21 -21.87
N LEU A 87 18.07 -6.91 -20.91
CA LEU A 87 18.42 -6.70 -19.50
C LEU A 87 19.11 -7.94 -18.90
N SER A 88 18.53 -9.12 -19.10
CA SER A 88 19.07 -10.38 -18.57
C SER A 88 20.44 -10.72 -19.18
N ARG A 89 20.64 -10.38 -20.46
CA ARG A 89 21.92 -10.48 -21.17
C ARG A 89 22.92 -9.36 -20.83
N LYS A 90 22.54 -8.41 -19.96
CA LYS A 90 23.36 -7.26 -19.54
C LYS A 90 23.82 -6.38 -20.72
N ARG A 91 22.98 -6.26 -21.75
CA ARG A 91 23.26 -5.44 -22.94
C ARG A 91 22.75 -4.00 -22.79
N LEU A 92 21.88 -3.75 -21.83
CA LEU A 92 21.47 -2.42 -21.40
C LEU A 92 22.28 -2.02 -20.15
N PRO A 93 22.59 -0.73 -19.94
CA PRO A 93 23.28 -0.28 -18.75
C PRO A 93 22.37 -0.42 -17.51
N VAL A 94 22.94 -0.30 -16.31
CA VAL A 94 22.13 -0.24 -15.06
C VAL A 94 21.57 1.18 -14.88
N LEU A 95 22.44 2.17 -15.04
CA LEU A 95 22.15 3.59 -14.86
C LEU A 95 22.21 4.29 -16.23
N PRO A 96 21.47 5.40 -16.40
CA PRO A 96 21.61 6.28 -17.56
C PRO A 96 23.05 6.76 -17.76
N ASP A 97 23.43 7.10 -19.00
CA ASP A 97 24.70 7.79 -19.26
C ASP A 97 24.60 9.24 -18.79
N PHE A 98 25.08 9.52 -17.58
CA PHE A 98 25.06 10.85 -16.97
C PHE A 98 25.92 11.90 -17.69
N ARG A 99 26.65 11.54 -18.76
CA ARG A 99 27.28 12.52 -19.67
C ARG A 99 26.28 13.11 -20.67
N GLN A 100 25.14 12.44 -20.87
CA GLN A 100 24.10 12.82 -21.83
C GLN A 100 22.79 13.16 -21.12
N ILE A 101 22.56 12.59 -19.93
CA ILE A 101 21.32 12.73 -19.16
C ILE A 101 21.56 13.62 -17.95
N GLU A 102 21.03 14.84 -18.02
CA GLU A 102 21.03 15.84 -16.94
C GLU A 102 19.60 16.20 -16.50
N PRO A 103 19.39 16.78 -15.30
CA PRO A 103 18.08 17.25 -14.88
C PRO A 103 17.43 18.19 -15.91
N GLY A 104 16.27 17.77 -16.44
CA GLY A 104 15.54 18.51 -17.47
C GLY A 104 15.80 18.06 -18.92
N TYR A 105 16.66 17.06 -19.18
CA TYR A 105 17.02 16.62 -20.53
C TYR A 105 15.78 16.34 -21.42
N LEU A 106 14.79 15.61 -20.90
CA LEU A 106 13.62 15.17 -21.67
C LEU A 106 12.79 16.36 -22.18
N ARG A 107 12.78 17.49 -21.45
CA ARG A 107 12.05 18.69 -21.85
C ARG A 107 12.63 19.33 -23.11
N SER A 108 13.92 19.13 -23.39
CA SER A 108 14.55 19.60 -24.63
C SER A 108 14.25 18.72 -25.85
N LEU A 109 13.78 17.48 -25.62
CA LEU A 109 13.51 16.48 -26.66
C LEU A 109 12.03 16.40 -27.05
N LEU A 110 11.15 16.98 -26.24
CA LEU A 110 9.70 16.95 -26.43
C LEU A 110 9.16 18.35 -26.80
N PRO A 111 8.03 18.43 -27.52
CA PRO A 111 7.34 19.69 -27.76
C PRO A 111 7.01 20.44 -26.46
N ASN A 112 6.98 21.77 -26.54
CA ASN A 112 6.65 22.62 -25.39
C ASN A 112 5.14 22.72 -25.10
N LYS A 113 4.30 22.11 -25.94
CA LYS A 113 2.85 22.02 -25.83
C LYS A 113 2.39 20.62 -26.26
N ALA A 114 1.26 20.16 -25.72
CA ALA A 114 0.60 18.95 -26.21
C ALA A 114 0.12 19.15 -27.65
N PRO A 115 0.13 18.09 -28.48
CA PRO A 115 -0.39 18.17 -29.84
C PRO A 115 -1.92 18.41 -29.84
N GLU A 116 -2.41 19.15 -30.85
CA GLU A 116 -3.85 19.38 -31.05
C GLU A 116 -4.53 18.19 -31.74
N ASP A 117 -3.77 17.48 -32.58
CA ASP A 117 -4.19 16.28 -33.30
C ASP A 117 -3.59 15.01 -32.67
N GLY A 118 -4.25 13.87 -32.86
CA GLY A 118 -3.72 12.58 -32.41
C GLY A 118 -2.50 12.13 -33.23
N GLU A 119 -1.54 11.51 -32.57
CA GLU A 119 -0.38 10.86 -33.19
C GLU A 119 -0.60 9.35 -33.25
N ASP A 120 0.00 8.68 -34.24
CA ASP A 120 -0.08 7.22 -34.34
C ASP A 120 0.78 6.54 -33.25
N PHE A 121 0.40 5.31 -32.91
CA PHE A 121 1.09 4.56 -31.85
C PHE A 121 2.59 4.40 -32.15
N GLU A 122 2.97 4.16 -33.41
CA GLU A 122 4.37 3.96 -33.78
C GLU A 122 5.22 5.21 -33.56
N THR A 123 4.72 6.42 -33.88
CA THR A 123 5.45 7.67 -33.58
C THR A 123 5.65 7.86 -32.08
N VAL A 124 4.59 7.63 -31.29
CA VAL A 124 4.66 7.74 -29.82
C VAL A 124 5.62 6.70 -29.24
N PHE A 125 5.60 5.48 -29.79
CA PHE A 125 6.44 4.38 -29.34
C PHE A 125 7.91 4.57 -29.71
N ASP A 126 8.21 5.12 -30.89
CA ASP A 126 9.55 5.52 -31.30
C ASP A 126 10.11 6.61 -30.37
N ASP A 127 9.31 7.61 -30.03
CA ASP A 127 9.66 8.65 -29.05
C ASP A 127 9.96 8.06 -27.67
N PHE A 128 9.16 7.09 -27.21
CA PHE A 128 9.44 6.36 -25.98
C PHE A 128 10.79 5.63 -26.04
N ARG A 129 11.07 4.89 -27.11
CA ARG A 129 12.34 4.17 -27.25
C ARG A 129 13.54 5.11 -27.33
N ASP A 130 13.43 6.21 -28.05
CA ASP A 130 14.57 7.06 -28.38
C ASP A 130 14.82 8.15 -27.34
N LYS A 131 13.76 8.64 -26.67
CA LYS A 131 13.85 9.78 -25.73
C LYS A 131 13.67 9.36 -24.27
N VAL A 132 12.86 8.35 -23.98
CA VAL A 132 12.56 7.93 -22.60
C VAL A 132 13.52 6.85 -22.12
N ILE A 133 13.67 5.74 -22.87
CA ILE A 133 14.52 4.60 -22.46
C ILE A 133 15.95 5.00 -22.08
N PRO A 134 16.65 5.90 -22.78
CA PRO A 134 18.02 6.30 -22.39
C PRO A 134 18.12 6.94 -21.00
N GLY A 135 17.04 7.51 -20.48
CA GLY A 135 16.96 8.09 -19.14
C GLY A 135 16.46 7.14 -18.06
N ILE A 136 16.11 5.90 -18.39
CA ILE A 136 15.63 4.91 -17.42
C ILE A 136 16.79 4.35 -16.61
N THR A 137 16.65 4.37 -15.28
CA THR A 137 17.42 3.48 -14.41
C THR A 137 16.78 2.11 -14.45
N HIS A 138 17.53 1.09 -14.85
CA HIS A 138 16.99 -0.23 -15.09
C HIS A 138 16.93 -1.05 -13.79
N TRP A 139 15.88 -0.82 -12.98
CA TRP A 139 15.66 -1.49 -11.68
C TRP A 139 15.63 -3.02 -11.75
N GLN A 140 15.25 -3.58 -12.90
CA GLN A 140 15.17 -5.02 -13.15
C GLN A 140 16.47 -5.60 -13.73
N HIS A 141 17.53 -4.79 -13.87
CA HIS A 141 18.82 -5.26 -14.37
C HIS A 141 19.49 -6.19 -13.34
N PRO A 142 20.13 -7.31 -13.74
CA PRO A 142 20.73 -8.29 -12.80
C PRO A 142 21.84 -7.74 -11.88
N ASN A 143 22.46 -6.63 -12.27
CA ASN A 143 23.47 -5.91 -11.49
C ASN A 143 22.91 -4.69 -10.73
N PHE A 144 21.59 -4.51 -10.66
CA PHE A 144 20.97 -3.48 -9.83
C PHE A 144 20.95 -3.96 -8.37
N HIS A 145 21.67 -3.24 -7.50
CA HIS A 145 21.83 -3.58 -6.08
C HIS A 145 21.58 -2.38 -5.16
N ALA A 146 20.98 -1.31 -5.68
CA ALA A 146 20.61 -0.15 -4.87
C ALA A 146 19.26 -0.40 -4.17
N TYR A 147 19.06 0.27 -3.03
CA TYR A 147 17.81 0.22 -2.26
C TYR A 147 17.37 -1.22 -1.93
N PHE A 148 16.07 -1.50 -2.08
CA PHE A 148 15.53 -2.85 -2.15
C PHE A 148 15.14 -3.18 -3.58
N PRO A 149 15.27 -4.45 -4.01
CA PRO A 149 14.77 -4.87 -5.31
C PRO A 149 13.26 -4.64 -5.41
N THR A 150 12.78 -4.45 -6.64
CA THR A 150 11.35 -4.50 -6.95
C THR A 150 11.05 -5.82 -7.62
N GLY A 151 9.99 -6.49 -7.17
CA GLY A 151 9.48 -7.69 -7.81
C GLY A 151 8.80 -7.30 -9.12
N SER A 152 8.97 -8.07 -10.18
CA SER A 152 8.15 -7.89 -11.38
C SER A 152 8.19 -9.14 -12.25
N THR A 153 7.00 -9.61 -12.66
CA THR A 153 6.83 -10.84 -13.43
C THR A 153 5.81 -10.66 -14.55
N TYR A 154 5.90 -11.48 -15.60
CA TYR A 154 4.93 -11.42 -16.69
C TYR A 154 3.49 -11.66 -16.20
N PRO A 155 3.21 -12.62 -15.31
CA PRO A 155 1.85 -12.79 -14.82
C PRO A 155 1.35 -11.57 -14.01
N SER A 156 2.24 -10.87 -13.28
CA SER A 156 1.87 -9.59 -12.64
C SER A 156 1.56 -8.49 -13.65
N MET A 157 2.33 -8.38 -14.74
CA MET A 157 2.05 -7.40 -15.80
C MET A 157 0.71 -7.68 -16.50
N LEU A 158 0.41 -8.95 -16.75
CA LEU A 158 -0.88 -9.36 -17.31
C LEU A 158 -2.02 -9.03 -16.36
N GLY A 159 -1.75 -9.08 -15.06
CA GLY A 159 -2.71 -8.64 -14.05
C GLY A 159 -3.03 -7.17 -14.09
N ASP A 160 -2.01 -6.33 -14.17
CA ASP A 160 -2.20 -4.89 -14.30
C ASP A 160 -2.92 -4.54 -15.61
N LEU A 161 -2.60 -5.24 -16.70
CA LEU A 161 -3.27 -5.08 -17.98
C LEU A 161 -4.76 -5.46 -17.90
N LEU A 162 -5.08 -6.58 -17.25
CA LEU A 162 -6.47 -7.00 -17.04
C LEU A 162 -7.23 -6.01 -16.14
N SER A 163 -6.59 -5.55 -15.06
CA SER A 163 -7.16 -4.53 -14.18
C SER A 163 -7.49 -3.24 -14.92
N SER A 164 -6.56 -2.82 -15.79
CA SER A 164 -6.72 -1.64 -16.64
C SER A 164 -7.84 -1.81 -17.67
N ALA A 165 -8.00 -3.00 -18.23
CA ALA A 165 -9.07 -3.30 -19.19
C ALA A 165 -10.46 -3.32 -18.54
N LEU A 166 -10.57 -3.82 -17.31
CA LEU A 166 -11.83 -3.85 -16.56
C LEU A 166 -12.16 -2.49 -15.92
N ALA A 167 -11.14 -1.71 -15.54
CA ALA A 167 -11.23 -0.40 -14.92
C ALA A 167 -12.37 -0.28 -13.87
N PRO A 168 -12.46 -1.22 -12.90
CA PRO A 168 -13.52 -1.22 -11.89
C PRO A 168 -13.45 0.03 -11.03
N VAL A 169 -14.51 0.42 -10.32
CA VAL A 169 -14.41 1.43 -9.26
C VAL A 169 -14.94 0.82 -7.97
N GLY A 170 -14.06 0.16 -7.21
CA GLY A 170 -14.40 -0.57 -5.98
C GLY A 170 -14.51 0.30 -4.73
N VAL A 171 -15.30 1.39 -4.77
CA VAL A 171 -15.49 2.29 -3.63
C VAL A 171 -16.37 1.69 -2.53
N THR A 172 -17.30 0.83 -2.90
CA THR A 172 -18.13 0.01 -1.99
C THR A 172 -18.19 -1.40 -2.53
N TRP A 173 -18.63 -2.35 -1.70
CA TRP A 173 -18.88 -3.72 -2.17
C TRP A 173 -19.86 -3.73 -3.34
N MET A 174 -20.92 -2.92 -3.30
CA MET A 174 -21.89 -2.88 -4.40
C MET A 174 -21.30 -2.30 -5.69
N ALA A 175 -20.34 -1.38 -5.61
CA ALA A 175 -19.70 -0.82 -6.79
C ALA A 175 -18.87 -1.87 -7.56
N CYS A 176 -18.25 -2.82 -6.84
CA CYS A 176 -17.62 -4.00 -7.44
C CYS A 176 -17.48 -5.14 -6.41
N PRO A 177 -18.43 -6.08 -6.36
CA PRO A 177 -18.40 -7.18 -5.38
C PRO A 177 -17.15 -8.05 -5.51
N ALA A 178 -16.82 -8.41 -6.76
CA ALA A 178 -15.67 -9.26 -7.06
C ALA A 178 -14.34 -8.61 -6.64
N CYS A 179 -14.20 -7.29 -6.78
CA CYS A 179 -13.00 -6.56 -6.35
C CYS A 179 -12.79 -6.70 -4.84
N THR A 180 -13.85 -6.47 -4.07
CA THR A 180 -13.82 -6.49 -2.60
C THR A 180 -13.60 -7.90 -2.07
N GLU A 181 -14.36 -8.88 -2.56
CA GLU A 181 -14.25 -10.26 -2.09
C GLU A 181 -12.92 -10.89 -2.45
N LEU A 182 -12.40 -10.63 -3.66
CA LEU A 182 -11.14 -11.21 -4.09
C LEU A 182 -9.93 -10.61 -3.34
N GLU A 183 -9.98 -9.32 -2.99
CA GLU A 183 -9.00 -8.70 -2.09
C GLU A 183 -8.99 -9.41 -0.74
N VAL A 184 -10.15 -9.55 -0.09
CA VAL A 184 -10.28 -10.21 1.22
C VAL A 184 -9.76 -11.65 1.19
N ILE A 185 -10.23 -12.46 0.22
CA ILE A 185 -9.81 -13.87 0.07
C ILE A 185 -8.29 -13.98 -0.07
N THR A 186 -7.70 -13.10 -0.88
CA THR A 186 -6.26 -13.20 -1.19
C THR A 186 -5.39 -12.71 -0.04
N LEU A 187 -5.85 -11.71 0.71
CA LEU A 187 -5.18 -11.27 1.92
C LEU A 187 -5.24 -12.34 3.03
N ASP A 188 -6.34 -13.07 3.14
CA ASP A 188 -6.43 -14.21 4.08
C ASP A 188 -5.52 -15.38 3.65
N TRP A 189 -5.42 -15.67 2.36
CA TRP A 189 -4.43 -16.63 1.85
C TRP A 189 -3.01 -16.21 2.18
N LEU A 190 -2.70 -14.92 2.10
CA LEU A 190 -1.40 -14.40 2.47
C LEU A 190 -1.11 -14.51 3.96
N VAL A 191 -2.09 -14.25 4.84
CA VAL A 191 -1.93 -14.48 6.30
C VAL A 191 -1.45 -15.91 6.55
N GLN A 192 -2.09 -16.89 5.90
CA GLN A 192 -1.72 -18.30 6.03
C GLN A 192 -0.34 -18.61 5.42
N ALA A 193 -0.07 -18.11 4.21
CA ALA A 193 1.18 -18.37 3.48
C ALA A 193 2.40 -17.78 4.20
N LEU A 194 2.25 -16.59 4.78
CA LEU A 194 3.28 -15.91 5.56
C LEU A 194 3.43 -16.47 6.99
N GLY A 195 2.51 -17.33 7.44
CA GLY A 195 2.49 -17.83 8.81
C GLY A 195 2.18 -16.73 9.83
N LEU A 196 1.40 -15.72 9.44
CA LEU A 196 0.91 -14.70 10.34
C LEU A 196 -0.16 -15.28 11.29
N PRO A 197 -0.30 -14.75 12.52
CA PRO A 197 -1.34 -15.17 13.45
C PRO A 197 -2.76 -15.06 12.87
N GLU A 198 -3.63 -16.03 13.17
CA GLU A 198 -5.02 -16.08 12.68
C GLU A 198 -5.87 -14.85 13.05
N LYS A 199 -5.47 -14.08 14.07
CA LYS A 199 -6.14 -12.82 14.43
C LYS A 199 -6.14 -11.77 13.31
N PHE A 200 -5.28 -11.92 12.30
CA PHE A 200 -5.24 -11.06 11.12
C PHE A 200 -6.16 -11.51 9.98
N LEU A 201 -6.77 -12.70 10.08
CA LEU A 201 -7.77 -13.16 9.12
C LEU A 201 -8.99 -12.24 9.16
N SER A 202 -9.56 -12.02 7.99
CA SER A 202 -10.72 -11.15 7.81
C SER A 202 -11.97 -11.81 8.38
N THR A 203 -12.87 -11.00 8.95
CA THR A 203 -14.20 -11.49 9.31
C THR A 203 -15.02 -11.69 8.06
N CYS A 204 -15.34 -12.93 7.68
CA CYS A 204 -16.16 -13.19 6.48
C CYS A 204 -17.65 -12.80 6.65
N SER A 205 -18.05 -12.29 7.82
CA SER A 205 -19.35 -11.71 8.12
C SER A 205 -19.29 -11.02 9.48
N ARG A 206 -20.02 -9.92 9.69
CA ARG A 206 -20.22 -9.33 11.04
C ARG A 206 -20.82 -10.33 12.07
N MET A 207 -21.32 -11.48 11.63
CA MET A 207 -21.78 -12.58 12.49
C MET A 207 -20.71 -13.63 12.80
N ASP A 208 -19.58 -13.61 12.10
CA ASP A 208 -18.42 -14.43 12.43
C ASP A 208 -17.71 -13.82 13.63
N ARG A 209 -18.01 -14.35 14.82
CA ARG A 209 -17.44 -13.86 16.09
C ARG A 209 -16.01 -14.37 16.33
N PHE A 210 -15.43 -15.14 15.40
CA PHE A 210 -14.14 -15.79 15.63
C PHE A 210 -12.94 -14.88 15.34
N TYR A 211 -13.08 -13.91 14.43
CA TYR A 211 -11.99 -12.98 14.08
C TYR A 211 -12.48 -11.53 14.20
N ALA A 212 -11.58 -10.58 14.46
CA ALA A 212 -11.85 -9.14 14.49
C ALA A 212 -10.93 -8.36 13.54
N GLY A 213 -9.93 -9.04 12.98
CA GLY A 213 -8.96 -8.44 12.08
C GLY A 213 -9.42 -8.42 10.63
N GLY A 214 -8.44 -8.22 9.77
CA GLY A 214 -8.56 -8.22 8.32
C GLY A 214 -7.42 -7.45 7.69
N GLY A 215 -7.44 -7.36 6.37
CA GLY A 215 -6.43 -6.61 5.64
C GLY A 215 -6.99 -5.78 4.49
N THR A 216 -6.18 -4.84 4.04
CA THR A 216 -6.44 -4.07 2.82
C THR A 216 -5.17 -3.92 1.99
N ILE A 217 -5.34 -3.78 0.68
CA ILE A 217 -4.26 -3.43 -0.24
C ILE A 217 -4.15 -1.90 -0.31
N GLU A 218 -2.94 -1.41 -0.14
CA GLU A 218 -2.53 -0.01 -0.15
C GLU A 218 -1.50 0.23 -1.26
N SER A 219 -1.41 1.47 -1.74
CA SER A 219 -0.40 1.84 -2.76
C SER A 219 1.02 1.79 -2.21
N SER A 220 1.23 2.08 -0.93
CA SER A 220 2.57 2.08 -0.35
C SER A 220 2.56 1.83 1.15
N ALA A 221 3.67 1.35 1.71
CA ALA A 221 3.90 1.31 3.16
C ALA A 221 3.74 2.68 3.81
N SER A 222 4.02 3.76 3.08
CA SER A 222 3.81 5.13 3.59
C SER A 222 2.33 5.43 3.79
N LEU A 223 1.48 5.07 2.82
CA LEU A 223 0.04 5.25 2.94
C LEU A 223 -0.52 4.33 4.01
N ALA A 224 -0.18 3.03 3.99
CA ALA A 224 -0.58 2.07 5.02
C ALA A 224 -0.27 2.57 6.44
N CYS A 225 0.96 3.06 6.68
CA CYS A 225 1.34 3.66 7.96
C CYS A 225 0.48 4.89 8.26
N ALA A 226 0.34 5.84 7.32
CA ALA A 226 -0.43 7.07 7.55
C ALA A 226 -1.90 6.78 7.87
N THR A 227 -2.54 5.89 7.12
CA THR A 227 -3.92 5.43 7.32
C THR A 227 -4.09 4.84 8.72
N LEU A 228 -3.23 3.89 9.09
CA LEU A 228 -3.25 3.28 10.41
C LEU A 228 -3.08 4.33 11.52
N MET A 229 -2.08 5.22 11.40
CA MET A 229 -1.81 6.25 12.40
C MET A 229 -2.97 7.23 12.56
N MET A 230 -3.62 7.62 11.46
CA MET A 230 -4.83 8.45 11.49
C MET A 230 -6.00 7.72 12.17
N GLY A 231 -6.21 6.43 11.86
CA GLY A 231 -7.26 5.62 12.48
C GLY A 231 -7.04 5.43 13.99
N LEU A 232 -5.81 5.14 14.41
CA LEU A 232 -5.46 5.02 15.83
C LEU A 232 -5.67 6.32 16.58
N ARG A 233 -5.28 7.45 15.98
CA ARG A 233 -5.51 8.78 16.55
C ARG A 233 -7.00 9.03 16.74
N GLU A 234 -7.82 8.82 15.72
CA GLU A 234 -9.26 9.08 15.80
C GLU A 234 -9.91 8.22 16.89
N ASN A 235 -9.59 6.93 16.94
CA ASN A 235 -10.07 6.04 17.99
C ASN A 235 -9.62 6.46 19.40
N ALA A 236 -8.38 6.92 19.56
CA ALA A 236 -7.88 7.42 20.84
C ALA A 236 -8.64 8.67 21.28
N LEU A 237 -8.86 9.62 20.37
CA LEU A 237 -9.64 10.82 20.66
C LEU A 237 -11.09 10.45 21.02
N ALA A 238 -11.75 9.60 20.24
CA ALA A 238 -13.12 9.15 20.52
C ALA A 238 -13.25 8.55 21.94
N LYS A 239 -12.27 7.74 22.37
CA LYS A 239 -12.22 7.16 23.73
C LYS A 239 -11.99 8.23 24.82
N LEU A 240 -11.10 9.20 24.58
CA LEU A 240 -10.83 10.28 25.52
C LEU A 240 -12.00 11.27 25.66
N PHE A 241 -12.82 11.42 24.62
CA PHE A 241 -13.90 12.41 24.55
C PHE A 241 -15.32 11.86 24.80
N GLY A 242 -15.54 10.53 24.88
CA GLY A 242 -16.80 9.87 25.24
C GLY A 242 -18.07 10.52 24.67
N ASN A 243 -18.53 10.10 23.48
CA ASN A 243 -19.73 10.65 22.79
C ASN A 243 -19.78 12.19 22.60
N GLY A 244 -18.70 12.91 22.90
CA GLY A 244 -18.63 14.38 22.87
C GLY A 244 -18.31 14.99 21.51
N PHE A 245 -18.00 14.18 20.49
CA PHE A 245 -17.98 14.64 19.10
C PHE A 245 -19.40 14.52 18.50
N LYS A 246 -20.33 15.38 18.91
CA LYS A 246 -21.40 15.71 17.96
C LYS A 246 -20.71 16.47 16.83
N LYS A 247 -20.59 15.84 15.65
CA LYS A 247 -20.36 16.50 14.35
C LYS A 247 -21.43 17.62 14.23
N THR A 248 -21.20 18.75 14.87
CA THR A 248 -22.01 19.95 14.72
C THR A 248 -21.45 20.69 13.52
N LYS A 249 -22.33 21.28 12.71
CA LYS A 249 -21.95 22.05 11.51
C LYS A 249 -21.02 23.23 11.80
N ASP A 250 -20.89 23.62 13.06
CA ASP A 250 -20.08 24.73 13.54
C ASP A 250 -18.91 24.17 14.37
N GLY A 251 -17.71 24.18 13.80
CA GLY A 251 -16.53 23.50 14.35
C GLY A 251 -16.12 23.86 15.80
N LEU A 252 -15.35 22.92 16.37
CA LEU A 252 -14.40 22.99 17.49
C LEU A 252 -14.53 24.19 18.47
N ARG A 253 -15.28 24.02 19.57
CA ARG A 253 -15.11 24.86 20.78
C ARG A 253 -15.12 24.03 22.08
N GLY A 254 -14.14 24.31 22.95
CA GLY A 254 -14.00 23.81 24.31
C GLY A 254 -12.87 22.77 24.46
N CYS A 255 -11.82 23.11 25.24
CA CYS A 255 -10.62 22.28 25.48
C CYS A 255 -10.12 21.59 24.20
N GLY A 256 -9.86 22.39 23.16
CA GLY A 256 -10.00 21.95 21.77
C GLY A 256 -9.26 20.66 21.43
N ALA A 257 -9.81 19.87 20.51
CA ALA A 257 -9.21 18.63 19.99
C ALA A 257 -7.71 18.74 19.70
N ALA A 258 -7.23 19.92 19.28
CA ALA A 258 -5.82 20.27 19.12
C ALA A 258 -4.94 19.97 20.38
N THR A 259 -5.45 20.25 21.58
CA THR A 259 -4.72 20.04 22.86
C THR A 259 -4.64 18.59 23.30
N ASN A 260 -5.55 17.72 22.84
CA ASN A 260 -5.46 16.28 23.16
C ASN A 260 -4.70 15.51 22.08
N VAL A 261 -4.80 15.92 20.80
CA VAL A 261 -3.93 15.42 19.73
C VAL A 261 -2.47 15.68 20.08
N ASP A 262 -2.15 16.85 20.64
CA ASP A 262 -0.79 17.16 21.06
C ASP A 262 -0.29 16.24 22.19
N ARG A 263 -1.16 15.59 22.96
CA ARG A 263 -0.72 14.69 24.05
C ARG A 263 -0.41 13.29 23.56
N LEU A 264 -0.83 12.92 22.35
CA LEU A 264 -0.59 11.59 21.78
C LEU A 264 0.87 11.46 21.34
N VAL A 265 1.52 10.36 21.75
CA VAL A 265 2.93 10.09 21.45
C VAL A 265 3.08 8.76 20.72
N ALA A 266 3.73 8.80 19.57
CA ALA A 266 4.19 7.64 18.82
C ALA A 266 5.68 7.35 19.07
N TYR A 267 6.10 6.09 18.93
CA TYR A 267 7.48 5.67 19.18
C TYR A 267 8.01 4.85 18.02
N THR A 268 9.28 5.04 17.68
CA THR A 268 9.99 4.19 16.72
C THR A 268 11.49 4.27 16.94
N SER A 269 12.29 3.48 16.23
CA SER A 269 13.75 3.55 16.28
C SER A 269 14.30 4.61 15.32
N ASP A 270 15.53 5.08 15.54
CA ASP A 270 16.25 5.94 14.60
C ASP A 270 16.66 5.24 13.27
N GLN A 271 16.36 3.94 13.12
CA GLN A 271 16.59 3.16 11.90
C GLN A 271 15.30 2.88 11.11
N ALA A 272 14.13 3.26 11.65
CA ALA A 272 12.88 3.13 10.95
C ALA A 272 12.89 3.94 9.65
N HIS A 273 12.15 3.48 8.64
CA HIS A 273 12.08 4.19 7.38
C HIS A 273 11.43 5.58 7.58
N SER A 274 11.90 6.57 6.83
CA SER A 274 11.41 7.96 6.91
C SER A 274 9.89 8.12 6.70
N SER A 275 9.23 7.12 6.08
CA SER A 275 7.78 7.07 5.94
C SER A 275 7.06 6.98 7.28
N VAL A 276 7.66 6.33 8.28
CA VAL A 276 7.08 6.16 9.63
C VAL A 276 6.97 7.52 10.32
N THR A 277 8.06 8.29 10.35
CA THR A 277 8.04 9.63 10.94
C THR A 277 7.20 10.61 10.12
N ARG A 278 7.14 10.44 8.79
CA ARG A 278 6.19 11.17 7.93
C ARG A 278 4.74 10.84 8.30
N ALA A 279 4.38 9.58 8.53
CA ALA A 279 3.05 9.17 8.95
C ALA A 279 2.66 9.83 10.28
N PHE A 280 3.55 9.82 11.27
CA PHE A 280 3.30 10.51 12.55
C PHE A 280 3.01 12.01 12.36
N ARG A 281 3.76 12.67 11.47
CA ARG A 281 3.57 14.10 11.15
C ARG A 281 2.25 14.36 10.42
N ILE A 282 1.88 13.54 9.44
CA ILE A 282 0.59 13.66 8.72
C ILE A 282 -0.57 13.46 9.70
N SER A 283 -0.44 12.52 10.63
CA SER A 283 -1.42 12.30 11.70
C SER A 283 -1.34 13.34 12.83
N MET A 284 -0.45 14.32 12.76
CA MET A 284 -0.28 15.39 13.76
C MET A 284 0.04 14.90 15.18
N MET A 285 0.67 13.72 15.31
CA MET A 285 1.07 13.18 16.61
C MET A 285 2.48 13.64 16.99
N ARG A 286 2.73 13.82 18.29
CA ARG A 286 4.12 13.84 18.77
C ARG A 286 4.72 12.48 18.54
N TYR A 287 6.03 12.43 18.36
CA TYR A 287 6.72 11.15 18.30
C TYR A 287 8.13 11.22 18.87
N ARG A 288 8.65 10.06 19.27
CA ARG A 288 10.03 9.86 19.69
C ARG A 288 10.72 8.86 18.76
N GLU A 289 11.82 9.31 18.16
CA GLU A 289 12.82 8.44 17.56
C GLU A 289 13.80 8.04 18.67
N ILE A 290 13.76 6.77 19.07
CA ILE A 290 14.62 6.23 20.11
C ILE A 290 15.95 5.84 19.46
N PRO A 291 17.08 6.41 19.91
CA PRO A 291 18.38 6.09 19.33
C PRO A 291 18.72 4.61 19.49
N THR A 292 19.13 3.98 18.39
CA THR A 292 19.55 2.58 18.43
C THR A 292 20.94 2.45 19.07
N LYS A 293 21.16 1.34 19.77
CA LYS A 293 22.46 1.02 20.38
C LYS A 293 23.30 0.19 19.40
N PRO A 294 24.57 0.54 19.15
CA PRO A 294 25.45 -0.31 18.36
C PRO A 294 25.79 -1.58 19.16
N VAL A 295 25.51 -2.74 18.56
CA VAL A 295 25.94 -4.05 19.09
C VAL A 295 26.66 -4.79 17.98
N GLY A 296 27.99 -4.70 17.98
CA GLY A 296 28.81 -5.14 16.85
C GLY A 296 28.48 -4.34 15.59
N ARG A 297 28.00 -5.02 14.55
CA ARG A 297 27.55 -4.38 13.29
C ARG A 297 26.06 -4.02 13.29
N LYS A 298 25.32 -4.43 14.32
CA LYS A 298 23.87 -4.22 14.41
C LYS A 298 23.52 -2.89 15.05
N ARG A 299 22.39 -2.33 14.63
CA ARG A 299 21.71 -1.20 15.27
C ARG A 299 20.48 -1.72 16.00
N VAL A 300 20.55 -1.79 17.33
CA VAL A 300 19.51 -2.44 18.15
C VAL A 300 18.53 -1.42 18.71
N PHE A 301 17.25 -1.56 18.38
CA PHE A 301 16.16 -0.85 19.05
C PHE A 301 15.89 -1.48 20.42
N SER A 302 16.21 -0.75 21.49
CA SER A 302 16.18 -1.29 22.86
C SER A 302 14.78 -1.19 23.49
N ALA A 303 14.20 -2.34 23.82
CA ALA A 303 12.94 -2.43 24.57
C ALA A 303 13.00 -1.69 25.93
N GLU A 304 14.16 -1.68 26.59
CA GLU A 304 14.33 -0.96 27.86
C GLU A 304 14.33 0.57 27.68
N GLU A 305 14.94 1.09 26.60
CA GLU A 305 14.85 2.51 26.29
C GLU A 305 13.44 2.92 25.87
N LEU A 306 12.71 2.04 25.18
CA LEU A 306 11.29 2.22 24.87
C LEU A 306 10.44 2.30 26.14
N ARG A 307 10.62 1.36 27.07
CA ARG A 307 9.94 1.38 28.38
C ARG A 307 10.21 2.68 29.13
N ARG A 308 11.47 3.11 29.19
CA ARG A 308 11.86 4.36 29.84
C ARG A 308 11.19 5.57 29.18
N ALA A 309 11.18 5.65 27.85
CA ALA A 309 10.54 6.73 27.12
C ALA A 309 9.03 6.79 27.39
N MET A 310 8.33 5.65 27.31
CA MET A 310 6.89 5.57 27.61
C MET A 310 6.56 5.93 29.05
N ALA A 311 7.39 5.49 30.02
CA ALA A 311 7.20 5.83 31.43
C ALA A 311 7.39 7.33 31.69
N GLN A 312 8.41 7.96 31.07
CA GLN A 312 8.64 9.40 31.16
C GLN A 312 7.47 10.20 30.57
N ASP A 313 7.01 9.82 29.37
CA ASP A 313 5.93 10.53 28.69
C ASP A 313 4.61 10.38 29.46
N LYS A 314 4.32 9.19 30.00
CA LYS A 314 3.16 8.96 30.89
C LYS A 314 3.25 9.81 32.17
N ALA A 315 4.43 9.89 32.80
CA ALA A 315 4.65 10.73 33.98
C ALA A 315 4.50 12.24 33.67
N ALA A 316 4.79 12.65 32.43
CA ALA A 316 4.59 14.02 31.94
C ALA A 316 3.12 14.31 31.52
N GLY A 317 2.20 13.35 31.70
CA GLY A 317 0.79 13.51 31.32
C GLY A 317 0.51 13.36 29.83
N LEU A 318 1.49 12.87 29.06
CA LEU A 318 1.32 12.47 27.66
C LEU A 318 0.71 11.07 27.58
N ILE A 319 0.23 10.72 26.40
CA ILE A 319 -0.54 9.51 26.12
C ILE A 319 0.23 8.70 25.08
N PRO A 320 1.02 7.69 25.51
CA PRO A 320 1.60 6.71 24.60
C PRO A 320 0.49 6.03 23.79
N LEU A 321 0.57 6.08 22.46
CA LEU A 321 -0.50 5.57 21.58
C LEU A 321 -0.03 4.41 20.70
N VAL A 322 1.10 4.57 20.01
CA VAL A 322 1.56 3.59 19.01
C VAL A 322 3.08 3.46 19.01
N CYS A 323 3.58 2.24 18.84
CA CYS A 323 4.99 1.96 18.60
C CYS A 323 5.13 1.24 17.25
N VAL A 324 6.09 1.68 16.44
CA VAL A 324 6.46 1.04 15.16
C VAL A 324 7.84 0.42 15.32
N ALA A 325 7.92 -0.90 15.24
CA ALA A 325 9.17 -1.63 15.05
C ALA A 325 9.33 -2.04 13.59
N THR A 326 10.55 -2.35 13.17
CA THR A 326 10.86 -2.70 11.80
C THR A 326 11.56 -4.05 11.70
N THR A 327 11.04 -4.90 10.82
CA THR A 327 11.69 -6.15 10.38
C THR A 327 12.28 -5.91 8.99
N GLY A 328 13.59 -5.69 8.92
CA GLY A 328 14.32 -5.35 7.70
C GLY A 328 14.41 -3.84 7.46
N THR A 329 15.14 -3.14 8.34
CA THR A 329 15.37 -1.68 8.20
C THR A 329 16.04 -1.33 6.86
N THR A 330 15.76 -0.14 6.32
CA THR A 330 16.21 0.22 4.97
C THR A 330 17.73 0.33 4.83
N SER A 331 18.40 0.86 5.87
CA SER A 331 19.84 1.16 5.80
C SER A 331 20.71 -0.09 5.86
N THR A 332 20.43 -1.01 6.80
CA THR A 332 21.28 -2.18 7.08
C THR A 332 20.50 -3.49 7.20
N CYS A 333 19.21 -3.50 6.88
CA CYS A 333 18.33 -4.68 6.98
C CYS A 333 18.33 -5.31 8.38
N GLU A 334 18.26 -4.47 9.42
CA GLU A 334 18.17 -4.94 10.80
C GLU A 334 16.77 -5.45 11.13
N PHE A 335 16.72 -6.33 12.12
CA PHE A 335 15.51 -6.92 12.66
C PHE A 335 15.38 -6.46 14.11
N ASP A 336 14.37 -5.64 14.38
CA ASP A 336 14.02 -5.28 15.74
C ASP A 336 13.51 -6.52 16.51
N ASP A 337 13.75 -6.56 17.82
CA ASP A 337 13.27 -7.63 18.69
C ASP A 337 11.76 -7.48 18.93
N VAL A 338 10.97 -8.03 18.00
CA VAL A 338 9.51 -7.91 17.95
C VAL A 338 8.88 -8.40 19.25
N GLU A 339 9.37 -9.51 19.81
CA GLU A 339 8.85 -10.03 21.07
C GLU A 339 9.13 -9.09 22.25
N ALA A 340 10.38 -8.64 22.42
CA ALA A 340 10.75 -7.76 23.53
C ALA A 340 10.02 -6.41 23.46
N ILE A 341 9.92 -5.82 22.26
CA ILE A 341 9.20 -4.57 22.03
C ILE A 341 7.70 -4.77 22.26
N GLY A 342 7.11 -5.84 21.72
CA GLY A 342 5.70 -6.15 21.90
C GLY A 342 5.30 -6.32 23.37
N ARG A 343 6.17 -6.91 24.20
CA ARG A 343 5.94 -7.02 25.66
C ARG A 343 5.87 -5.65 26.33
N VAL A 344 6.72 -4.70 25.91
CA VAL A 344 6.66 -3.30 26.40
C VAL A 344 5.38 -2.63 25.92
N CYS A 345 5.03 -2.74 24.65
CA CYS A 345 3.78 -2.17 24.13
C CYS A 345 2.56 -2.67 24.92
N LYS A 346 2.53 -3.97 25.25
CA LYS A 346 1.48 -4.57 26.07
C LYS A 346 1.46 -4.02 27.51
N GLU A 347 2.61 -3.81 28.14
CA GLU A 347 2.74 -3.23 29.49
C GLU A 347 2.10 -1.82 29.56
N PHE A 348 2.27 -1.02 28.50
CA PHE A 348 1.76 0.35 28.44
C PHE A 348 0.41 0.49 27.73
N ASN A 349 -0.18 -0.61 27.25
CA ASN A 349 -1.39 -0.63 26.40
C ASN A 349 -1.26 0.28 25.16
N VAL A 350 -0.12 0.16 24.48
CA VAL A 350 0.25 0.87 23.26
C VAL A 350 0.02 -0.03 22.06
N TRP A 351 -0.55 0.51 20.98
CA TRP A 351 -0.69 -0.23 19.72
C TRP A 351 0.67 -0.59 19.14
N PHE A 352 0.88 -1.85 18.78
CA PHE A 352 2.15 -2.31 18.23
C PHE A 352 2.03 -2.59 16.72
N HIS A 353 2.66 -1.74 15.91
CA HIS A 353 2.76 -1.92 14.47
C HIS A 353 4.14 -2.47 14.07
N LEU A 354 4.14 -3.45 13.17
CA LEU A 354 5.35 -3.99 12.56
C LEU A 354 5.45 -3.54 11.10
N ASP A 355 6.42 -2.68 10.80
CA ASP A 355 6.83 -2.39 9.43
C ASP A 355 7.74 -3.52 8.95
N ALA A 356 7.19 -4.43 8.14
CA ALA A 356 7.91 -5.54 7.53
C ALA A 356 7.92 -5.40 6.01
N ALA A 357 7.92 -4.17 5.48
CA ALA A 357 7.76 -3.90 4.06
C ALA A 357 8.70 -4.75 3.18
N TYR A 358 10.00 -4.79 3.49
CA TYR A 358 10.95 -5.59 2.74
C TYR A 358 11.03 -7.05 3.23
N ALA A 359 11.45 -7.26 4.47
CA ALA A 359 11.83 -8.59 4.95
C ALA A 359 10.62 -9.46 5.36
N GLY A 360 9.41 -8.90 5.49
CA GLY A 360 8.20 -9.67 5.75
C GLY A 360 7.89 -10.67 4.64
N ASN A 361 8.29 -10.38 3.40
CA ASN A 361 8.17 -11.31 2.28
C ASN A 361 8.97 -12.62 2.49
N ALA A 362 10.04 -12.59 3.29
CA ALA A 362 10.83 -13.79 3.57
C ALA A 362 10.07 -14.83 4.40
N LEU A 363 9.01 -14.42 5.13
CA LEU A 363 8.19 -15.29 5.97
C LEU A 363 7.42 -16.36 5.16
N LEU A 364 7.37 -16.23 3.83
CA LEU A 364 6.90 -17.27 2.92
C LEU A 364 7.73 -18.56 3.00
N CYS A 365 9.04 -18.46 3.25
CA CYS A 365 9.93 -19.59 3.50
C CYS A 365 9.93 -19.87 5.02
N PRO A 366 9.43 -21.03 5.49
CA PRO A 366 9.27 -21.31 6.93
C PRO A 366 10.53 -21.16 7.78
N GLU A 367 11.71 -21.40 7.22
CA GLU A 367 13.00 -21.24 7.88
C GLU A 367 13.29 -19.79 8.31
N TYR A 368 12.69 -18.80 7.64
CA TYR A 368 12.85 -17.38 7.98
C TYR A 368 11.78 -16.87 8.95
N ARG A 369 10.77 -17.68 9.30
CA ARG A 369 9.68 -17.23 10.19
C ARG A 369 10.16 -16.85 11.59
N THR A 370 11.26 -17.45 12.03
CA THR A 370 11.93 -17.11 13.31
C THR A 370 12.44 -15.67 13.36
N LEU A 371 12.64 -15.01 12.22
CA LEU A 371 13.04 -13.60 12.14
C LEU A 371 11.95 -12.63 12.61
N ALA A 372 10.72 -13.13 12.80
CA ALA A 372 9.57 -12.37 13.30
C ALA A 372 8.96 -13.02 14.55
N ASP A 373 9.75 -13.72 15.37
CA ASP A 373 9.30 -14.23 16.66
C ASP A 373 8.69 -13.08 17.51
N GLY A 374 7.46 -13.26 17.98
CA GLY A 374 6.70 -12.21 18.67
C GLY A 374 5.49 -11.65 17.92
N LEU A 375 5.21 -12.12 16.69
CA LEU A 375 4.05 -11.68 15.88
C LEU A 375 2.69 -11.76 16.63
N GLN A 376 2.53 -12.66 17.59
CA GLN A 376 1.33 -12.73 18.44
C GLN A 376 1.05 -11.43 19.24
N LEU A 377 2.09 -10.62 19.49
CA LEU A 377 2.00 -9.35 20.21
C LEU A 377 1.72 -8.15 19.29
N VAL A 378 1.86 -8.31 17.96
CA VAL A 378 1.72 -7.24 16.97
C VAL A 378 0.24 -6.98 16.68
N ASN A 379 -0.22 -5.74 16.72
CA ASN A 379 -1.59 -5.37 16.39
C ASN A 379 -1.82 -5.08 14.90
N SER A 380 -0.78 -4.67 14.19
CA SER A 380 -0.85 -4.51 12.73
C SER A 380 0.49 -4.73 12.06
N VAL A 381 0.48 -5.22 10.83
CA VAL A 381 1.70 -5.48 10.05
C VAL A 381 1.50 -5.02 8.63
N CYS A 382 2.51 -4.37 8.05
CA CYS A 382 2.55 -4.08 6.62
C CYS A 382 3.71 -4.79 5.92
N ILE A 383 3.45 -5.32 4.72
CA ILE A 383 4.43 -6.00 3.87
C ILE A 383 4.26 -5.44 2.45
N ASN A 384 5.36 -5.34 1.69
CA ASN A 384 5.33 -4.90 0.31
C ASN A 384 5.60 -6.08 -0.63
N PRO A 385 4.55 -6.70 -1.20
CA PRO A 385 4.72 -7.67 -2.28
C PRO A 385 5.51 -7.11 -3.46
N ASP A 386 5.39 -5.79 -3.73
CA ASP A 386 6.12 -5.09 -4.79
C ASP A 386 7.64 -5.00 -4.61
N LYS A 387 8.16 -5.37 -3.43
CA LYS A 387 9.60 -5.46 -3.17
C LYS A 387 10.16 -6.85 -3.50
N LEU A 388 9.77 -7.85 -2.72
CA LEU A 388 10.43 -9.17 -2.77
C LEU A 388 9.48 -10.32 -3.14
N MET A 389 8.18 -10.06 -3.31
CA MET A 389 7.17 -11.09 -3.66
C MET A 389 6.77 -11.08 -5.14
N MET A 390 7.60 -10.51 -6.02
CA MET A 390 7.44 -10.67 -7.48
C MET A 390 6.14 -10.09 -8.07
N VAL A 391 5.48 -9.22 -7.32
CA VAL A 391 4.34 -8.40 -7.73
C VAL A 391 4.85 -7.07 -8.27
N ASN A 392 4.23 -6.53 -9.31
CA ASN A 392 4.58 -5.22 -9.85
C ASN A 392 4.27 -4.10 -8.85
N PHE A 393 5.05 -3.03 -8.94
CA PHE A 393 4.76 -1.78 -8.25
C PHE A 393 3.49 -1.16 -8.85
N ASP A 394 2.49 -0.73 -8.08
CA ASP A 394 2.45 -0.55 -6.62
C ASP A 394 1.66 -1.69 -5.92
N CYS A 395 2.18 -2.25 -4.83
CA CYS A 395 1.42 -3.16 -3.97
C CYS A 395 1.98 -3.25 -2.55
N THR A 396 1.22 -2.75 -1.58
CA THR A 396 1.44 -2.94 -0.15
C THR A 396 0.22 -3.59 0.47
N VAL A 397 0.43 -4.51 1.41
CA VAL A 397 -0.63 -5.14 2.17
C VAL A 397 -0.53 -4.69 3.63
N LEU A 398 -1.64 -4.28 4.21
CA LEU A 398 -1.77 -3.90 5.62
C LEU A 398 -2.77 -4.83 6.29
N TRP A 399 -2.35 -5.54 7.33
CA TRP A 399 -3.26 -6.28 8.22
C TRP A 399 -3.35 -5.62 9.57
N VAL A 400 -4.53 -5.69 10.17
CA VAL A 400 -4.85 -5.25 11.54
C VAL A 400 -5.56 -6.37 12.28
N ASP A 401 -5.32 -6.50 13.58
CA ASP A 401 -6.03 -7.47 14.42
C ASP A 401 -7.39 -6.95 14.92
N ASP A 402 -7.69 -5.68 14.64
CA ASP A 402 -8.98 -5.03 14.84
C ASP A 402 -9.28 -4.08 13.65
N GLN A 403 -10.16 -4.51 12.76
CA GLN A 403 -10.57 -3.73 11.58
C GLN A 403 -11.38 -2.48 11.92
N GLU A 404 -11.94 -2.36 13.13
CA GLU A 404 -12.66 -1.17 13.55
C GLU A 404 -11.73 0.04 13.64
N VAL A 405 -10.42 -0.19 13.82
CA VAL A 405 -9.42 0.88 13.83
C VAL A 405 -9.42 1.70 12.54
N LEU A 406 -9.71 1.05 11.41
CA LEU A 406 -9.79 1.67 10.10
C LEU A 406 -11.24 2.01 9.75
N THR A 407 -12.14 1.02 9.79
CA THR A 407 -13.51 1.17 9.29
C THR A 407 -14.27 2.27 10.04
N LYS A 408 -14.21 2.36 11.37
CA LYS A 408 -14.91 3.42 12.13
C LYS A 408 -14.29 4.80 11.98
N SER A 409 -12.98 4.86 11.72
CA SER A 409 -12.24 6.12 11.64
C SER A 409 -12.44 6.83 10.30
N PHE A 410 -12.70 6.06 9.24
CA PHE A 410 -12.85 6.56 7.88
C PHE A 410 -14.27 6.36 7.31
N GLU A 411 -15.20 5.82 8.12
CA GLU A 411 -16.61 5.70 7.77
C GLU A 411 -17.22 7.07 7.48
N GLU A 412 -17.71 7.22 6.25
CA GLU A 412 -18.51 8.33 5.79
C GLU A 412 -19.74 7.73 5.10
N ASP A 413 -20.95 8.16 5.49
CA ASP A 413 -22.24 7.71 4.94
C ASP A 413 -22.86 8.78 4.01
N PRO A 414 -22.32 8.99 2.80
CA PRO A 414 -22.93 9.92 1.86
C PRO A 414 -24.13 9.29 1.16
N THR A 415 -25.19 10.08 0.97
CA THR A 415 -26.45 9.61 0.38
C THR A 415 -26.30 8.94 -1.00
N TYR A 416 -25.25 9.27 -1.76
CA TYR A 416 -25.02 8.72 -3.10
C TYR A 416 -24.31 7.35 -3.13
N LEU A 417 -23.83 6.86 -1.99
CA LEU A 417 -23.21 5.52 -1.85
C LEU A 417 -24.08 4.57 -1.03
N LYS A 418 -25.28 4.99 -0.61
CA LYS A 418 -26.20 4.15 0.16
C LYS A 418 -26.63 2.92 -0.61
N ASP A 419 -26.45 1.78 0.01
CA ASP A 419 -26.95 0.49 -0.46
C ASP A 419 -27.45 -0.35 0.73
N ASN A 420 -28.00 -1.53 0.46
CA ASN A 420 -28.57 -2.41 1.47
C ASN A 420 -27.68 -3.62 1.81
N PHE A 421 -26.47 -3.68 1.25
CA PHE A 421 -25.54 -4.79 1.44
C PHE A 421 -24.64 -4.52 2.64
N ARG A 422 -24.55 -5.50 3.53
CA ARG A 422 -23.76 -5.41 4.76
C ARG A 422 -23.04 -6.72 5.00
N GLY A 423 -21.83 -6.65 5.55
CA GLY A 423 -21.13 -7.83 6.06
C GLY A 423 -19.71 -8.01 5.55
N MET A 424 -19.33 -7.31 4.47
CA MET A 424 -17.94 -7.23 4.02
C MET A 424 -17.26 -5.99 4.62
N PRO A 425 -15.95 -6.06 4.94
CA PRO A 425 -15.22 -4.90 5.43
C PRO A 425 -15.03 -3.86 4.32
N GLU A 426 -15.41 -2.62 4.63
CA GLU A 426 -15.22 -1.46 3.76
C GLU A 426 -14.35 -0.44 4.50
N TYR A 427 -13.05 -0.44 4.18
CA TYR A 427 -12.03 0.28 4.96
C TYR A 427 -11.98 1.80 4.70
N TRP A 428 -12.70 2.30 3.69
CA TRP A 428 -12.52 3.66 3.14
C TRP A 428 -13.80 4.47 2.95
N VAL A 429 -14.89 3.77 2.64
CA VAL A 429 -16.22 4.33 2.47
C VAL A 429 -17.18 3.23 2.90
N SER A 430 -18.03 3.49 3.89
CA SER A 430 -19.10 2.56 4.26
C SER A 430 -20.47 3.16 3.95
N SER A 431 -21.42 2.31 3.57
CA SER A 431 -22.81 2.70 3.27
C SER A 431 -23.81 2.49 4.42
#